data_AF-A0A2N6MND0-F1
#
_entry.id   AF-A0A2N6MND0-F1
#
_cell.length_a   1.000
_cell.length_b   1.000
_cell.length_c   1.000
_cell.angle_alpha   90.00
_cell.angle_beta   90.00
_cell.angle_gamma   90.00
#
_symmetry.space_group_name_H-M   'P 1'
#
loop_
_entity.id
_entity.type
_entity.pdbx_description
1 polymer ?
#
loop_
_entity_poly.entity_id
_entity_poly.type
_entity_poly.pdbx_seq_one_letter_code
_entity_poly.pdbx_strand_id
1 'polypeptide(L)'
;MGILIQFFRDMRHWEAPVRWSFWVALGLLVALLLAFAVGREQVPTWSLAGLVALTLVLQGIALYGNRHLVTPYTQAQRAFRDGDFGGARTILEQHIAEQSRAGKTVNADVYVLLGNALRNLAELDESERVLRRVVGQQPDYGFALYGLGRTLLVKGNYAEAAETIKKSLLFGAPKAVSFEMGYATLESGDVETGRDILHEALAHADEPYRKLMAYHLLGGLETLVEPSPRAMAQGLAYWEREAAVFASTPYGARVAEHVQAMRAALERV
;
A
#
# COMPACT_ATOMS: atom_id res chain seq x y z
N MET A 1 9.90 27.20 13.27
CA MET A 1 11.22 26.67 13.69
C MET A 1 11.47 25.22 13.24
N GLY A 2 10.49 24.30 13.34
CA GLY A 2 10.70 22.87 13.08
C GLY A 2 11.11 22.47 11.65
N ILE A 3 10.60 23.13 10.61
CA ILE A 3 10.87 22.78 9.21
C ILE A 3 12.34 23.03 8.82
N LEU A 4 12.91 24.16 9.25
CA LEU A 4 14.32 24.49 8.98
C LEU A 4 15.25 23.52 9.71
N ILE A 5 14.95 23.19 10.98
CA ILE A 5 15.73 22.22 11.76
C ILE A 5 15.68 20.84 11.10
N GLN A 6 14.50 20.44 10.61
CA GLN A 6 14.31 19.18 9.89
C GLN A 6 15.14 19.16 8.60
N PHE A 7 15.07 20.22 7.80
CA PHE A 7 15.82 20.35 6.55
C PHE A 7 17.35 20.21 6.77
N PHE A 8 17.90 20.89 7.78
CA PHE A 8 19.33 20.79 8.08
C PHE A 8 19.74 19.42 8.61
N ARG A 9 18.85 18.73 9.33
CA ARG A 9 19.07 17.35 9.76
C ARG A 9 19.10 16.40 8.57
N ASP A 10 18.17 16.60 7.64
CA ASP A 10 18.01 15.78 6.45
C ASP A 10 19.18 15.98 5.47
N MET A 11 19.69 17.22 5.35
CA MET A 11 20.91 17.57 4.61
C MET A 11 22.14 16.75 5.01
N ARG A 12 22.22 16.22 6.25
CA ARG A 12 23.34 15.37 6.67
C ARG A 12 23.42 14.06 5.89
N HIS A 13 22.29 13.59 5.38
CA HIS A 13 22.18 12.36 4.58
C HIS A 13 22.45 12.60 3.09
N TRP A 14 22.60 13.85 2.66
CA TRP A 14 22.94 14.15 1.27
C TRP A 14 24.38 13.75 0.96
N GLU A 15 24.61 13.34 -0.28
CA GLU A 15 25.94 13.12 -0.83
C GLU A 15 26.82 14.36 -0.60
N ALA A 16 28.08 14.15 -0.22
CA ALA A 16 28.99 15.24 0.11
C ALA A 16 29.08 16.32 -1.00
N PRO A 17 29.15 15.96 -2.31
CA PRO A 17 29.14 16.96 -3.38
C PRO A 17 27.88 17.84 -3.36
N VAL A 18 26.70 17.27 -3.16
CA VAL A 18 25.42 18.00 -3.15
C VAL A 18 25.35 18.99 -1.99
N ARG A 19 25.86 18.62 -0.81
CA ARG A 19 25.95 19.55 0.33
C ARG A 19 26.86 20.73 0.04
N TRP A 20 28.02 20.47 -0.57
CA TRP A 20 28.97 21.54 -0.92
C TRP A 20 28.37 22.48 -1.96
N SER A 21 27.72 21.94 -3.00
CA SER A 21 27.00 22.75 -4.00
C SER A 21 25.96 23.65 -3.35
N PHE A 22 25.20 23.16 -2.37
CA PHE A 22 24.21 23.94 -1.64
C PHE A 22 24.85 25.11 -0.87
N TRP A 23 25.90 24.86 -0.08
CA TRP A 23 26.56 25.91 0.71
C TRP A 23 27.24 26.97 -0.16
N VAL A 24 27.84 26.57 -1.27
CA VAL A 24 28.43 27.53 -2.24
C VAL A 24 27.34 28.40 -2.85
N ALA A 25 26.25 27.80 -3.35
CA ALA A 25 25.15 28.56 -3.93
C ALA A 25 24.47 29.49 -2.90
N LEU A 26 24.34 29.05 -1.66
CA LEU A 26 23.79 29.85 -0.56
C LEU A 26 24.71 31.02 -0.21
N GLY A 27 26.02 30.77 -0.15
CA GLY A 27 27.02 31.82 0.10
C GLY A 27 27.00 32.90 -1.00
N LEU A 28 26.91 32.50 -2.27
CA LEU A 28 26.76 33.42 -3.40
C LEU A 28 25.46 34.23 -3.32
N LEU A 29 24.34 33.58 -2.96
CA LEU A 29 23.07 34.26 -2.78
C LEU A 29 23.13 35.28 -1.65
N VAL A 30 23.75 34.94 -0.51
CA VAL A 30 23.91 35.87 0.63
C VAL A 30 24.82 37.04 0.27
N ALA A 31 25.95 36.80 -0.41
CA ALA A 31 26.83 37.87 -0.88
C ALA A 31 26.10 38.83 -1.83
N LEU A 32 25.28 38.28 -2.73
CA LEU A 32 24.45 39.07 -3.63
C LEU A 32 23.42 39.89 -2.83
N LEU A 33 22.69 39.28 -1.90
CA LEU A 33 21.72 39.98 -1.04
C LEU A 33 22.36 41.10 -0.20
N LEU A 34 23.57 40.89 0.32
CA LEU A 34 24.32 41.91 1.04
C LEU A 34 24.73 43.07 0.13
N ALA A 35 25.15 42.78 -1.11
CA ALA A 35 25.44 43.81 -2.10
C ALA A 35 24.19 44.65 -2.42
N PHE A 36 23.01 44.00 -2.51
CA PHE A 36 21.73 44.70 -2.64
C PHE A 36 21.39 45.56 -1.42
N ALA A 37 21.67 45.08 -0.20
CA ALA A 37 21.35 45.80 1.03
C ALA A 37 22.25 47.02 1.28
N VAL A 38 23.51 46.98 0.83
CA VAL A 38 24.49 48.05 1.00
C VAL A 38 24.54 49.00 -0.21
N GLY A 39 24.16 48.52 -1.40
CA GLY A 39 24.19 49.27 -2.64
C GLY A 39 23.21 50.45 -2.64
N ARG A 40 23.75 51.67 -2.70
CA ARG A 40 22.97 52.89 -2.96
C ARG A 40 22.99 53.17 -4.47
N GLU A 41 21.78 53.33 -5.03
CA GLU A 41 21.45 53.69 -6.42
C GLU A 41 21.41 52.55 -7.46
N GLN A 42 20.21 52.38 -8.04
CA GLN A 42 19.81 51.53 -9.18
C GLN A 42 20.53 50.17 -9.35
N VAL A 43 19.85 49.11 -8.91
CA VAL A 43 20.29 47.73 -9.14
C VAL A 43 20.19 47.37 -10.63
N PRO A 44 21.27 46.88 -11.29
CA PRO A 44 21.22 46.38 -12.66
C PRO A 44 20.26 45.19 -12.79
N THR A 45 19.47 45.15 -13.87
CA THR A 45 18.53 44.04 -14.19
C THR A 45 19.19 42.66 -14.19
N TRP A 46 20.45 42.56 -14.64
CA TRP A 46 21.24 41.33 -14.60
C TRP A 46 21.50 40.81 -13.17
N SER A 47 21.55 41.69 -12.17
CA SER A 47 21.72 41.28 -10.76
C SER A 47 20.45 40.65 -10.21
N LEU A 48 19.28 41.15 -10.62
CA LEU A 48 18.00 40.53 -10.29
C LEU A 48 17.85 39.16 -10.96
N ALA A 49 18.27 39.04 -12.22
CA ALA A 49 18.32 37.76 -12.92
C ALA A 49 19.24 36.76 -12.21
N GLY A 50 20.41 37.21 -11.71
CA GLY A 50 21.32 36.41 -10.91
C GLY A 50 20.71 35.94 -9.59
N LEU A 51 19.94 36.79 -8.90
CA LEU A 51 19.23 36.43 -7.67
C LEU A 51 18.19 35.32 -7.92
N VAL A 52 17.38 35.48 -8.98
CA VAL A 52 16.38 34.48 -9.38
C VAL A 52 17.05 33.17 -9.76
N ALA A 53 18.11 33.22 -10.58
CA ALA A 53 18.85 32.04 -11.01
C ALA A 53 19.46 31.28 -9.82
N LEU A 54 20.11 31.97 -8.88
CA LEU A 54 20.68 31.35 -7.68
C LEU A 54 19.61 30.72 -6.78
N THR A 55 18.44 31.36 -6.68
CA THR A 55 17.30 30.81 -5.93
C THR A 55 16.79 29.52 -6.57
N LEU A 56 16.64 29.49 -7.90
CA LEU A 56 16.24 28.29 -8.64
C LEU A 56 17.29 27.16 -8.54
N VAL A 57 18.58 27.50 -8.60
CA VAL A 57 19.68 26.54 -8.43
C VAL A 57 19.65 25.93 -7.02
N LEU A 58 19.45 26.75 -5.98
CA LEU A 58 19.31 26.26 -4.59
C LEU A 58 18.11 25.32 -4.44
N GLN A 59 16.97 25.65 -5.06
CA GLN A 59 15.80 24.78 -5.07
C GLN A 59 16.10 23.45 -5.79
N GLY A 60 16.77 23.48 -6.94
CA GLY A 60 17.16 22.29 -7.69
C GLY A 60 18.12 21.38 -6.91
N ILE A 61 19.13 21.96 -6.25
CA ILE A 61 20.06 21.23 -5.39
C ILE A 61 19.31 20.60 -4.21
N ALA A 62 18.41 21.34 -3.56
CA ALA A 62 17.63 20.83 -2.45
C ALA A 62 16.70 19.67 -2.86
N LEU A 63 16.05 19.78 -4.03
CA LEU A 63 15.24 18.69 -4.59
C LEU A 63 16.10 17.46 -4.89
N TYR A 64 17.26 17.65 -5.51
CA TYR A 64 18.16 16.55 -5.86
C TYR A 64 18.78 15.87 -4.63
N GLY A 65 19.13 16.63 -3.59
CA GLY A 65 19.62 16.10 -2.31
C GLY A 65 18.56 15.32 -1.56
N ASN A 66 17.29 15.75 -1.66
CA ASN A 66 16.16 15.09 -1.03
C ASN A 66 15.57 13.93 -1.86
N ARG A 67 16.13 13.58 -3.02
CA ARG A 67 15.56 12.57 -3.94
C ARG A 67 15.37 11.18 -3.32
N HIS A 68 16.12 10.86 -2.28
CA HIS A 68 16.05 9.58 -1.55
C HIS A 68 15.38 9.70 -0.18
N LEU A 69 14.99 10.91 0.25
CA LEU A 69 14.26 11.14 1.50
C LEU A 69 12.77 10.85 1.31
N VAL A 70 12.48 9.61 0.95
CA VAL A 70 11.11 9.11 0.96
C VAL A 70 10.81 8.64 2.38
N THR A 71 9.63 8.94 2.89
CA THR A 71 9.26 8.50 4.25
C THR A 71 9.38 6.97 4.38
N PRO A 72 9.70 6.43 5.57
CA PRO A 72 9.75 4.98 5.77
C PRO A 72 8.46 4.27 5.31
N TYR A 73 7.31 4.91 5.51
CA TYR A 73 6.02 4.43 4.99
C TYR A 73 6.03 4.32 3.45
N THR A 74 6.47 5.34 2.74
CA THR A 74 6.52 5.29 1.27
C THR A 74 7.55 4.28 0.74
N GLN A 75 8.68 4.11 1.45
CA GLN A 75 9.66 3.07 1.11
C GLN A 75 9.04 1.68 1.29
N ALA A 76 8.33 1.45 2.39
CA ALA A 76 7.62 0.21 2.63
C ALA A 76 6.50 -0.03 1.61
N GLN A 77 5.75 1.00 1.20
CA GLN A 77 4.73 0.88 0.15
C GLN A 77 5.36 0.47 -1.19
N ARG A 78 6.53 1.01 -1.52
CA ARG A 78 7.26 0.62 -2.72
C ARG A 78 7.72 -0.84 -2.63
N ALA A 79 8.37 -1.23 -1.54
CA ALA A 79 8.78 -2.61 -1.31
C ALA A 79 7.58 -3.58 -1.39
N PHE A 80 6.46 -3.22 -0.76
CA PHE A 80 5.22 -3.98 -0.81
C PHE A 80 4.68 -4.15 -2.23
N ARG A 81 4.63 -3.07 -3.02
CA ARG A 81 4.18 -3.10 -4.41
C ARG A 81 5.10 -3.95 -5.28
N ASP A 82 6.39 -3.92 -5.01
CA ASP A 82 7.40 -4.67 -5.73
C ASP A 82 7.46 -6.15 -5.28
N GLY A 83 6.60 -6.56 -4.33
CA GLY A 83 6.51 -7.92 -3.79
C GLY A 83 7.52 -8.26 -2.70
N ASP A 84 8.37 -7.30 -2.31
CA ASP A 84 9.31 -7.42 -1.20
C ASP A 84 8.60 -7.17 0.14
N PHE A 85 7.77 -8.12 0.55
CA PHE A 85 7.04 -8.06 1.81
C PHE A 85 7.95 -8.13 3.03
N GLY A 86 9.09 -8.82 2.93
CA GLY A 86 10.10 -8.91 3.99
C GLY A 86 10.82 -7.58 4.23
N GLY A 87 11.21 -6.89 3.15
CA GLY A 87 11.75 -5.53 3.21
C GLY A 87 10.72 -4.53 3.73
N ALA A 88 9.47 -4.60 3.25
CA ALA A 88 8.37 -3.78 3.77
C ALA A 88 8.17 -3.96 5.28
N ARG A 89 8.11 -5.21 5.76
CA ARG A 89 8.02 -5.52 7.21
C ARG A 89 9.16 -4.88 7.97
N THR A 90 10.40 -5.11 7.53
CA THR A 90 11.61 -4.62 8.21
C THR A 90 11.60 -3.09 8.35
N ILE A 91 11.28 -2.38 7.27
CA ILE A 91 11.20 -0.91 7.26
C ILE A 91 10.13 -0.42 8.24
N LEU A 92 8.96 -1.06 8.24
CA LEU A 92 7.82 -0.65 9.09
C LEU A 92 8.09 -0.91 10.56
N GLU A 93 8.65 -2.07 10.92
CA GLU A 93 9.01 -2.40 12.30
C GLU A 93 10.09 -1.47 12.85
N GLN A 94 11.12 -1.18 12.05
CA GLN A 94 12.15 -0.19 12.40
C GLN A 94 11.52 1.18 12.63
N HIS A 95 10.65 1.64 11.72
CA HIS A 95 9.96 2.92 11.86
C HIS A 95 9.10 2.97 13.13
N ILE A 96 8.33 1.92 13.42
CA ILE A 96 7.51 1.81 14.63
C ILE A 96 8.39 1.87 15.89
N ALA A 97 9.50 1.12 15.92
CA ALA A 97 10.42 1.09 17.04
C ALA A 97 11.07 2.47 17.28
N GLU A 98 11.49 3.16 16.22
CA GLU A 98 12.06 4.51 16.30
C GLU A 98 11.06 5.53 16.84
N GLN A 99 9.82 5.55 16.33
CA GLN A 99 8.78 6.46 16.83
C GLN A 99 8.44 6.16 18.29
N SER A 100 8.33 4.88 18.66
CA SER A 100 8.05 4.47 20.03
C SER A 100 9.16 4.91 21.00
N ARG A 101 10.44 4.73 20.64
CA ARG A 101 11.58 5.23 21.42
C ARG A 101 11.57 6.75 21.56
N ALA A 102 11.09 7.45 20.54
CA ALA A 102 10.95 8.90 20.55
C ALA A 102 9.68 9.40 21.28
N GLY A 103 8.86 8.50 21.84
CA GLY A 103 7.59 8.86 22.49
C GLY A 103 6.54 9.40 21.53
N LYS A 104 6.64 9.09 20.23
CA LYS A 104 5.75 9.57 19.17
C LYS A 104 4.71 8.51 18.80
N THR A 105 3.50 8.98 18.50
CA THR A 105 2.43 8.12 17.98
C THR A 105 2.71 7.77 16.52
N VAL A 106 2.54 6.48 16.19
CA VAL A 106 2.64 5.98 14.82
C VAL A 106 1.26 6.01 14.18
N ASN A 107 1.17 6.46 12.92
CA ASN A 107 -0.06 6.46 12.16
C ASN A 107 -0.60 5.01 11.96
N ALA A 108 -1.91 4.82 12.08
CA ALA A 108 -2.60 3.56 11.85
C ALA A 108 -2.30 2.95 10.47
N ASP A 109 -2.12 3.77 9.42
CA ASP A 109 -1.76 3.32 8.07
C ASP A 109 -0.48 2.45 8.06
N VAL A 110 0.49 2.77 8.92
CA VAL A 110 1.76 2.03 9.06
C VAL A 110 1.50 0.61 9.58
N TYR A 111 0.64 0.49 10.60
CA TYR A 111 0.27 -0.81 11.16
C TYR A 111 -0.60 -1.63 10.19
N VAL A 112 -1.48 -0.98 9.42
CA VAL A 112 -2.27 -1.66 8.38
C VAL A 112 -1.37 -2.22 7.29
N LEU A 113 -0.39 -1.43 6.83
CA LEU A 113 0.57 -1.90 5.84
C LEU A 113 1.46 -3.03 6.39
N LEU A 114 1.85 -2.95 7.67
CA LEU A 114 2.60 -4.02 8.34
C LEU A 114 1.77 -5.30 8.42
N GLY A 115 0.52 -5.22 8.86
CA GLY A 115 -0.40 -6.35 8.88
C GLY A 115 -0.59 -6.98 7.50
N ASN A 116 -0.72 -6.16 6.46
CA ASN A 116 -0.79 -6.65 5.09
C ASN A 116 0.51 -7.34 4.64
N ALA A 117 1.68 -6.81 4.99
CA ALA A 117 2.97 -7.42 4.66
C ALA A 117 3.13 -8.78 5.36
N LEU A 118 2.83 -8.83 6.66
CA LEU A 118 2.83 -10.06 7.47
C LEU A 118 1.88 -11.11 6.89
N ARG A 119 0.68 -10.72 6.47
CA ARG A 119 -0.25 -11.64 5.80
C ARG A 119 0.36 -12.23 4.54
N ASN A 120 0.98 -11.43 3.68
CA ASN A 120 1.60 -11.95 2.44
C ASN A 120 2.85 -12.81 2.69
N LEU A 121 3.45 -12.73 3.88
CA LEU A 121 4.50 -13.63 4.36
C LEU A 121 3.94 -14.91 5.02
N ALA A 122 2.62 -15.11 5.02
CA ALA A 122 1.91 -16.16 5.77
C ALA A 122 2.14 -16.13 7.29
N GLU A 123 2.59 -14.99 7.84
CA GLU A 123 2.74 -14.73 9.28
C GLU A 123 1.40 -14.24 9.86
N LEU A 124 0.38 -15.09 9.80
CA LEU A 124 -1.03 -14.71 9.99
C LEU A 124 -1.38 -14.30 11.43
N ASP A 125 -0.79 -14.94 12.43
CA ASP A 125 -1.05 -14.61 13.84
C ASP A 125 -0.52 -13.21 14.20
N GLU A 126 0.65 -12.88 13.69
CA GLU A 126 1.26 -11.56 13.90
C GLU A 126 0.50 -10.48 13.12
N SER A 127 0.08 -10.79 11.88
CA SER A 127 -0.81 -9.93 11.09
C SER A 127 -2.10 -9.61 11.85
N GLU A 128 -2.79 -10.64 12.37
CA GLU A 128 -4.02 -10.49 13.14
C GLU A 128 -3.79 -9.65 14.39
N ARG A 129 -2.72 -9.92 15.15
CA ARG A 129 -2.39 -9.19 16.38
C ARG A 129 -2.19 -7.70 16.12
N VAL A 130 -1.43 -7.34 15.08
CA VAL A 130 -1.18 -5.94 14.70
C VAL A 130 -2.49 -5.26 14.27
N LEU A 131 -3.28 -5.91 13.43
CA LEU A 131 -4.53 -5.33 12.91
C LEU A 131 -5.61 -5.20 13.99
N ARG A 132 -5.76 -6.18 14.88
CA ARG A 132 -6.68 -6.10 16.03
C ARG A 132 -6.29 -4.97 16.99
N ARG A 133 -5.00 -4.68 17.15
CA ARG A 133 -4.57 -3.50 17.93
C ARG A 133 -5.08 -2.21 17.31
N VAL A 134 -5.00 -2.07 15.99
CA VAL A 134 -5.51 -0.87 15.29
C VAL A 134 -7.03 -0.78 15.44
N VAL A 135 -7.76 -1.87 15.17
CA VAL A 135 -9.22 -1.92 15.30
C VAL A 135 -9.69 -1.64 16.73
N GLY A 136 -8.93 -2.10 17.75
CA GLY A 136 -9.23 -1.79 19.15
C GLY A 136 -9.05 -0.32 19.52
N GLN A 137 -8.20 0.42 18.80
CA GLN A 137 -7.98 1.86 18.99
C GLN A 137 -8.88 2.72 18.11
N GLN A 138 -9.18 2.25 16.90
CA GLN A 138 -9.99 2.93 15.89
C GLN A 138 -10.99 1.91 15.29
N PRO A 139 -12.13 1.67 15.96
CA PRO A 139 -13.10 0.66 15.54
C PRO A 139 -13.78 0.94 14.20
N ASP A 140 -13.74 2.20 13.76
CA ASP A 140 -14.33 2.74 12.54
C ASP A 140 -13.29 2.93 11.42
N TYR A 141 -12.09 2.37 11.57
CA TYR A 141 -11.06 2.50 10.54
C TYR A 141 -11.16 1.38 9.49
N GLY A 142 -11.88 1.68 8.40
CA GLY A 142 -12.23 0.74 7.34
C GLY A 142 -11.05 -0.05 6.76
N PHE A 143 -9.89 0.57 6.54
CA PHE A 143 -8.72 -0.13 6.01
C PHE A 143 -8.14 -1.17 6.96
N ALA A 144 -8.16 -0.92 8.28
CA ALA A 144 -7.73 -1.89 9.27
C ALA A 144 -8.72 -3.05 9.41
N LEU A 145 -10.03 -2.75 9.39
CA LEU A 145 -11.08 -3.78 9.36
C LEU A 145 -10.93 -4.68 8.13
N TYR A 146 -10.72 -4.11 6.95
CA TYR A 146 -10.50 -4.89 5.74
C TYR A 146 -9.23 -5.75 5.83
N GLY A 147 -8.12 -5.17 6.30
CA GLY A 147 -6.88 -5.92 6.54
C GLY A 147 -7.08 -7.10 7.51
N LEU A 148 -7.83 -6.88 8.59
CA LEU A 148 -8.17 -7.92 9.58
C LEU A 148 -9.05 -8.99 8.96
N GLY A 149 -10.11 -8.60 8.25
CA GLY A 149 -11.02 -9.50 7.56
C GLY A 149 -10.30 -10.40 6.56
N ARG A 150 -9.37 -9.86 5.76
CA ARG A 150 -8.53 -10.68 4.86
C ARG A 150 -7.61 -11.64 5.60
N THR A 151 -7.09 -11.24 6.75
CA THR A 151 -6.23 -12.12 7.56
C THR A 151 -7.03 -13.27 8.15
N LEU A 152 -8.22 -12.98 8.67
CA LEU A 152 -9.18 -13.99 9.16
C LEU A 152 -9.62 -14.93 8.03
N LEU A 153 -9.86 -14.40 6.83
CA LEU A 153 -10.20 -15.20 5.65
C LEU A 153 -9.11 -16.23 5.36
N VAL A 154 -7.85 -15.79 5.29
CA VAL A 154 -6.70 -16.67 5.01
C VAL A 154 -6.47 -17.71 6.12
N LYS A 155 -6.79 -17.37 7.37
CA LYS A 155 -6.77 -18.31 8.51
C LYS A 155 -7.90 -19.36 8.45
N GLY A 156 -8.90 -19.18 7.58
CA GLY A 156 -10.08 -20.05 7.50
C GLY A 156 -11.20 -19.66 8.47
N ASN A 157 -11.10 -18.51 9.15
CA ASN A 157 -12.13 -17.99 10.04
C ASN A 157 -13.22 -17.26 9.24
N TYR A 158 -13.89 -17.99 8.34
CA TYR A 158 -14.74 -17.44 7.29
C TYR A 158 -15.90 -16.57 7.79
N ALA A 159 -16.62 -17.02 8.83
CA ALA A 159 -17.74 -16.25 9.39
C ALA A 159 -17.29 -14.92 10.00
N GLU A 160 -16.19 -14.92 10.77
CA GLU A 160 -15.65 -13.67 11.36
C GLU A 160 -15.07 -12.76 10.27
N ALA A 161 -14.46 -13.34 9.23
CA ALA A 161 -13.95 -12.60 8.08
C ALA A 161 -15.08 -11.85 7.36
N ALA A 162 -16.18 -12.53 7.03
CA ALA A 162 -17.33 -11.93 6.36
C ALA A 162 -17.90 -10.74 7.14
N GLU A 163 -18.14 -10.90 8.45
CA GLU A 163 -18.66 -9.83 9.30
C GLU A 163 -17.66 -8.67 9.47
N THR A 164 -16.36 -8.96 9.52
CA THR A 164 -15.32 -7.92 9.62
C THR A 164 -15.21 -7.12 8.32
N ILE A 165 -15.28 -7.79 7.15
CA ILE A 165 -15.26 -7.13 5.84
C ILE A 165 -16.54 -6.31 5.64
N LYS A 166 -17.70 -6.82 6.06
CA LYS A 166 -18.96 -6.07 6.08
C LYS A 166 -18.83 -4.77 6.87
N LYS A 167 -18.24 -4.81 8.07
CA LYS A 167 -17.94 -3.60 8.84
C LYS A 167 -16.99 -2.67 8.08
N SER A 168 -15.96 -3.20 7.42
CA SER A 168 -15.03 -2.37 6.64
C SER A 168 -15.73 -1.56 5.55
N LEU A 169 -16.73 -2.16 4.86
CA LEU A 169 -17.54 -1.50 3.84
C LEU A 169 -18.39 -0.36 4.42
N LEU A 170 -18.94 -0.55 5.63
CA LEU A 170 -19.68 0.50 6.33
C LEU A 170 -18.80 1.72 6.67
N PHE A 171 -17.51 1.48 6.88
CA PHE A 171 -16.52 2.50 7.27
C PHE A 171 -15.59 2.93 6.13
N GLY A 172 -16.09 2.89 4.89
CA GLY A 172 -15.44 3.54 3.74
C GLY A 172 -14.41 2.69 3.00
N ALA A 173 -14.32 1.38 3.26
CA ALA A 173 -13.57 0.49 2.36
C ALA A 173 -14.20 0.50 0.94
N PRO A 174 -13.39 0.36 -0.13
CA PRO A 174 -13.91 0.34 -1.49
C PRO A 174 -14.91 -0.80 -1.71
N LYS A 175 -15.99 -0.56 -2.47
CA LYS A 175 -17.00 -1.61 -2.74
C LYS A 175 -16.42 -2.89 -3.34
N ALA A 176 -15.32 -2.80 -4.10
CA ALA A 176 -14.64 -3.95 -4.68
C ALA A 176 -14.23 -5.02 -3.64
N VAL A 177 -14.12 -4.67 -2.35
CA VAL A 177 -13.82 -5.64 -1.28
C VAL A 177 -14.99 -6.53 -0.89
N SER A 178 -16.20 -6.29 -1.42
CA SER A 178 -17.36 -7.16 -1.21
C SER A 178 -17.18 -8.54 -1.83
N PHE A 179 -16.26 -8.71 -2.79
CA PHE A 179 -15.87 -10.01 -3.31
C PHE A 179 -15.34 -10.93 -2.19
N GLU A 180 -14.39 -10.45 -1.37
CA GLU A 180 -13.83 -11.21 -0.26
C GLU A 180 -14.89 -11.52 0.81
N MET A 181 -15.90 -10.65 0.98
CA MET A 181 -17.06 -10.91 1.83
C MET A 181 -17.91 -12.07 1.26
N GLY A 182 -18.28 -12.01 -0.02
CA GLY A 182 -19.06 -13.05 -0.66
C GLY A 182 -18.35 -14.40 -0.65
N TYR A 183 -17.05 -14.41 -0.92
CA TYR A 183 -16.21 -15.60 -0.81
C TYR A 183 -16.20 -16.17 0.62
N ALA A 184 -15.98 -15.32 1.63
CA ALA A 184 -16.01 -15.73 3.02
C ALA A 184 -17.38 -16.30 3.44
N THR A 185 -18.48 -15.70 2.97
CA THR A 185 -19.84 -16.16 3.26
C THR A 185 -20.15 -17.51 2.61
N LEU A 186 -19.68 -17.75 1.38
CA LEU A 186 -19.78 -19.07 0.74
C LEU A 186 -19.04 -20.15 1.54
N GLU A 187 -17.79 -19.85 1.90
CA GLU A 187 -16.92 -20.81 2.60
C GLU A 187 -17.33 -21.03 4.07
N SER A 188 -18.11 -20.11 4.66
CA SER A 188 -18.75 -20.33 5.96
C SER A 188 -19.99 -21.23 5.90
N GLY A 189 -20.48 -21.56 4.70
CA GLY A 189 -21.59 -22.47 4.44
C GLY A 189 -22.91 -21.79 4.04
N ASP A 190 -22.99 -20.45 4.08
CA ASP A 190 -24.16 -19.70 3.61
C ASP A 190 -24.06 -19.46 2.09
N VAL A 191 -24.37 -20.51 1.35
CA VAL A 191 -24.17 -20.54 -0.11
C VAL A 191 -25.06 -19.52 -0.82
N GLU A 192 -26.32 -19.36 -0.41
CA GLU A 192 -27.27 -18.47 -1.07
C GLU A 192 -26.84 -17.00 -0.91
N THR A 193 -26.63 -16.56 0.33
CA THR A 193 -26.20 -15.18 0.61
C THR A 193 -24.83 -14.89 -0.02
N GLY A 194 -23.89 -15.84 0.02
CA GLY A 194 -22.58 -15.67 -0.59
C GLY A 194 -22.64 -15.48 -2.11
N ARG A 195 -23.52 -16.20 -2.82
CA ARG A 195 -23.71 -16.02 -4.27
C ARG A 195 -24.32 -14.66 -4.60
N ASP A 196 -25.30 -14.21 -3.84
CA ASP A 196 -25.92 -12.90 -4.03
C ASP A 196 -24.89 -11.77 -3.87
N ILE A 197 -24.07 -11.84 -2.82
CA ILE A 197 -22.98 -10.90 -2.59
C ILE A 197 -21.97 -10.92 -3.75
N LEU A 198 -21.59 -12.10 -4.24
CA LEU A 198 -20.67 -12.20 -5.38
C LEU A 198 -21.26 -11.63 -6.68
N HIS A 199 -22.56 -11.82 -6.91
CA HIS A 199 -23.25 -11.20 -8.04
C HIS A 199 -23.20 -9.68 -7.96
N GLU A 200 -23.43 -9.08 -6.78
CA GLU A 200 -23.29 -7.64 -6.59
C GLU A 200 -21.83 -7.19 -6.75
N ALA A 201 -20.88 -7.95 -6.20
CA ALA A 201 -19.45 -7.63 -6.24
C ALA A 201 -18.91 -7.54 -7.68
N LEU A 202 -19.42 -8.35 -8.61
CA LEU A 202 -19.04 -8.29 -10.03
C LEU A 202 -19.32 -6.93 -10.67
N ALA A 203 -20.33 -6.19 -10.22
CA ALA A 203 -20.63 -4.84 -10.73
C ALA A 203 -19.59 -3.78 -10.29
N HIS A 204 -18.72 -4.14 -9.35
CA HIS A 204 -17.74 -3.24 -8.75
C HIS A 204 -16.30 -3.77 -8.83
N ALA A 205 -16.11 -4.96 -9.42
CA ALA A 205 -14.81 -5.59 -9.57
C ALA A 205 -14.18 -5.21 -10.91
N ASP A 206 -13.09 -4.44 -10.87
CA ASP A 206 -12.29 -4.15 -12.06
C ASP A 206 -11.16 -5.18 -12.23
N GLU A 207 -10.77 -5.87 -11.15
CA GLU A 207 -9.63 -6.77 -11.19
C GLU A 207 -9.93 -8.12 -11.85
N PRO A 208 -9.13 -8.56 -12.84
CA PRO A 208 -9.33 -9.83 -13.54
C PRO A 208 -9.41 -11.06 -12.65
N TYR A 209 -8.61 -11.11 -11.58
CA TYR A 209 -8.57 -12.25 -10.67
C TYR A 209 -9.88 -12.38 -9.87
N ARG A 210 -10.46 -11.27 -9.40
CA ARG A 210 -11.75 -11.28 -8.69
C ARG A 210 -12.88 -11.72 -9.61
N LYS A 211 -12.93 -11.16 -10.83
CA LYS A 211 -13.93 -11.56 -11.82
C LYS A 211 -13.84 -13.06 -12.12
N LEU A 212 -12.64 -13.57 -12.41
CA LEU A 212 -12.44 -14.99 -12.71
C LEU A 212 -12.95 -15.90 -11.59
N MET A 213 -12.54 -15.65 -10.34
CA MET A 213 -12.98 -16.46 -9.20
C MET A 213 -14.49 -16.31 -8.95
N ALA A 214 -15.05 -15.10 -9.05
CA ALA A 214 -16.48 -14.91 -8.88
C ALA A 214 -17.28 -15.69 -9.94
N TYR A 215 -16.90 -15.63 -11.22
CA TYR A 215 -17.58 -16.40 -12.26
C TYR A 215 -17.41 -17.91 -12.07
N HIS A 216 -16.24 -18.37 -11.63
CA HIS A 216 -16.04 -19.77 -11.23
C HIS A 216 -17.04 -20.21 -10.18
N LEU A 217 -17.14 -19.46 -9.08
CA LEU A 217 -18.01 -19.77 -7.94
C LEU A 217 -19.50 -19.65 -8.28
N LEU A 218 -19.85 -18.79 -9.23
CA LEU A 218 -21.22 -18.64 -9.72
C LEU A 218 -21.59 -19.64 -10.82
N GLY A 219 -20.65 -20.46 -11.30
CA GLY A 219 -20.87 -21.44 -12.38
C GLY A 219 -20.99 -20.80 -13.76
N GLY A 220 -20.47 -19.58 -13.94
CA GLY A 220 -20.63 -18.77 -15.15
C GLY A 220 -19.53 -18.92 -16.19
N LEU A 221 -18.40 -19.57 -15.89
CA LEU A 221 -17.17 -19.59 -16.73
C LEU A 221 -17.40 -19.92 -18.21
N GLU A 222 -18.29 -20.86 -18.50
CA GLU A 222 -18.57 -21.35 -19.86
C GLU A 222 -19.46 -20.39 -20.68
N THR A 223 -20.08 -19.41 -20.03
CA THR A 223 -21.05 -18.48 -20.63
C THR A 223 -20.50 -17.06 -20.81
N LEU A 224 -19.21 -16.87 -20.54
CA LEU A 224 -18.60 -15.55 -20.39
C LEU A 224 -18.22 -14.88 -21.71
N VAL A 225 -18.65 -13.63 -21.86
CA VAL A 225 -18.06 -12.65 -22.79
C VAL A 225 -16.88 -11.91 -22.11
N GLU A 226 -16.88 -11.82 -20.78
CA GLU A 226 -15.80 -11.30 -19.93
C GLU A 226 -15.55 -12.21 -18.71
N PRO A 227 -14.30 -12.36 -18.22
CA PRO A 227 -13.09 -11.67 -18.64
C PRO A 227 -12.54 -12.23 -19.95
N SER A 228 -11.83 -11.40 -20.73
CA SER A 228 -11.12 -11.88 -21.94
C SER A 228 -10.16 -13.04 -21.62
N PRO A 229 -9.80 -13.91 -22.59
CA PRO A 229 -8.86 -15.01 -22.36
C PRO A 229 -7.54 -14.60 -21.69
N ARG A 230 -7.01 -13.43 -22.06
CA ARG A 230 -5.81 -12.85 -21.41
C ARG A 230 -6.07 -12.51 -19.94
N ALA A 231 -7.21 -11.90 -19.63
CA ALA A 231 -7.60 -11.57 -18.27
C ALA A 231 -7.85 -12.83 -17.43
N MET A 232 -8.43 -13.89 -18.02
CA MET A 232 -8.58 -15.19 -17.36
C MET A 232 -7.21 -15.82 -17.04
N ALA A 233 -6.26 -15.81 -17.99
CA ALA A 233 -4.90 -16.31 -17.74
C ALA A 233 -4.17 -15.53 -16.62
N GLN A 234 -4.31 -14.19 -16.61
CA GLN A 234 -3.75 -13.35 -15.54
C GLN A 234 -4.40 -13.62 -14.19
N GLY A 235 -5.73 -13.79 -14.17
CA GLY A 235 -6.47 -14.15 -12.97
C GLY A 235 -6.06 -15.51 -12.42
N LEU A 236 -5.90 -16.51 -13.29
CA LEU A 236 -5.48 -17.86 -12.89
C LEU A 236 -4.08 -17.84 -12.27
N ALA A 237 -3.12 -17.16 -12.91
CA ALA A 237 -1.77 -17.01 -12.39
C ALA A 237 -1.73 -16.31 -11.02
N TYR A 238 -2.64 -15.35 -10.77
CA TYR A 238 -2.79 -14.73 -9.46
C TYR A 238 -3.20 -15.76 -8.40
N TRP A 239 -4.26 -16.54 -8.66
CA TRP A 239 -4.78 -17.52 -7.71
C TRP A 239 -3.85 -18.70 -7.50
N GLU A 240 -3.09 -19.10 -8.52
CA GLU A 240 -2.02 -20.11 -8.38
C GLU A 240 -0.95 -19.65 -7.38
N ARG A 241 -0.50 -18.39 -7.50
CA ARG A 241 0.45 -17.82 -6.56
C ARG A 241 -0.16 -17.73 -5.16
N GLU A 242 -1.41 -17.29 -5.05
CA GLU A 242 -2.07 -17.18 -3.75
C GLU A 242 -2.24 -18.54 -3.05
N ALA A 243 -2.68 -19.56 -3.79
CA ALA A 243 -2.75 -20.93 -3.28
C ALA A 243 -1.39 -21.44 -2.82
N ALA A 244 -0.32 -21.13 -3.55
CA ALA A 244 1.04 -21.53 -3.18
C ALA A 244 1.54 -20.81 -1.91
N VAL A 245 1.31 -19.50 -1.80
CA VAL A 245 1.72 -18.71 -0.62
C VAL A 245 0.99 -19.19 0.64
N PHE A 246 -0.29 -19.57 0.51
CA PHE A 246 -1.12 -19.99 1.64
C PHE A 246 -1.36 -21.50 1.71
N ALA A 247 -0.51 -22.32 1.08
CA ALA A 247 -0.72 -23.76 0.97
C ALA A 247 -0.86 -24.49 2.33
N SER A 248 -0.34 -23.90 3.41
CA SER A 248 -0.45 -24.42 4.77
C SER A 248 -1.75 -24.06 5.49
N THR A 249 -2.65 -23.29 4.87
CA THR A 249 -3.88 -22.80 5.50
C THR A 249 -5.12 -23.45 4.89
N PRO A 250 -6.26 -23.49 5.62
CA PRO A 250 -7.53 -23.97 5.07
C PRO A 250 -7.95 -23.19 3.81
N TYR A 251 -7.73 -21.87 3.81
CA TYR A 251 -7.98 -21.01 2.68
C TYR A 251 -7.14 -21.40 1.45
N GLY A 252 -5.84 -21.61 1.59
CA GLY A 252 -4.99 -21.98 0.45
C GLY A 252 -5.37 -23.33 -0.14
N ALA A 253 -5.78 -24.30 0.67
CA ALA A 253 -6.31 -25.57 0.19
C ALA A 253 -7.58 -25.38 -0.67
N ARG A 254 -8.53 -24.55 -0.21
CA ARG A 254 -9.77 -24.23 -0.94
C ARG A 254 -9.50 -23.47 -2.23
N VAL A 255 -8.61 -22.48 -2.20
CA VAL A 255 -8.18 -21.77 -3.41
C VAL A 255 -7.50 -22.73 -4.40
N ALA A 256 -6.68 -23.68 -3.93
CA ALA A 256 -6.05 -24.68 -4.81
C ALA A 256 -7.10 -25.56 -5.52
N GLU A 257 -8.16 -25.99 -4.82
CA GLU A 257 -9.28 -26.73 -5.42
C GLU A 257 -9.96 -25.89 -6.52
N HIS A 258 -10.24 -24.62 -6.25
CA HIS A 258 -10.81 -23.72 -7.26
C HIS A 258 -9.88 -23.51 -8.45
N VAL A 259 -8.56 -23.36 -8.23
CA VAL A 259 -7.57 -23.21 -9.31
C VAL A 259 -7.57 -24.43 -10.23
N GLN A 260 -7.63 -25.64 -9.69
CA GLN A 260 -7.71 -26.86 -10.51
C GLN A 260 -8.99 -26.92 -11.32
N ALA A 261 -10.13 -26.58 -10.69
CA ALA A 261 -11.42 -26.56 -11.38
C ALA A 261 -11.47 -25.49 -12.49
N MET A 262 -10.97 -24.28 -12.22
CA MET A 262 -10.86 -23.20 -13.21
C MET A 262 -9.98 -23.62 -14.39
N ARG A 263 -8.82 -24.24 -14.13
CA ARG A 263 -7.93 -24.71 -15.20
C ARG A 263 -8.63 -25.73 -16.11
N ALA A 264 -9.28 -26.73 -15.52
CA ALA A 264 -10.00 -27.74 -16.27
C ALA A 264 -11.17 -27.17 -17.08
N ALA A 265 -11.84 -26.13 -16.58
CA ALA A 265 -12.91 -25.43 -17.31
C ALA A 265 -12.35 -24.60 -18.47
N LEU A 266 -11.25 -23.87 -18.26
CA LEU A 266 -10.62 -23.02 -19.28
C LEU A 266 -9.99 -23.82 -20.43
N GLU A 267 -9.63 -25.10 -20.22
CA GLU A 267 -9.18 -25.99 -21.31
C GLU A 267 -10.32 -26.40 -22.26
N ARG A 268 -11.59 -26.23 -21.85
CA ARG A 268 -12.77 -26.61 -22.63
C ARG A 268 -13.41 -25.46 -23.42
N VAL A 269 -13.00 -24.22 -23.14
CA VAL A 269 -13.49 -22.97 -23.77
C VAL A 269 -12.53 -22.54 -24.87
#